data_AF-A0A838HK00-F1
#
_entry.id   AF-A0A838HK00-F1
#
_cell.length_a   1.000
_cell.length_b   1.000
_cell.length_c   1.000
_cell.angle_alpha   90.00
_cell.angle_beta   90.00
_cell.angle_gamma   90.00
#
_symmetry.space_group_name_H-M   'P 1'
#
loop_
_entity.id
_entity.type
_entity.pdbx_description
1 polymer ?
#
loop_
_entity_poly.entity_id
_entity_poly.type
_entity_poly.pdbx_seq_one_letter_code
_entity_poly.pdbx_strand_id
1 'polypeptide(L)' 'MQASLTEADLQAWGKRIGRQLRTPLVLALRGDLGAGKSTLARAIAQGAGVEGPIPSPTFNLRFSYNAPR' A
#
# COMPACT_ATOMS: atom_id res chain seq x y z
N MET A 1 -18.15 18.69 4.48
CA MET A 1 -16.75 18.77 4.96
C MET A 1 -16.05 17.49 4.52
N GLN A 2 -15.23 17.52 3.47
CA GLN A 2 -14.42 16.35 3.11
C GLN A 2 -13.24 16.29 4.09
N ALA A 3 -13.19 15.24 4.91
CA ALA A 3 -12.04 15.00 5.77
C ALA A 3 -10.84 14.65 4.88
N SER A 4 -9.86 15.54 4.82
CA SER A 4 -8.60 15.29 4.13
C SER A 4 -7.74 14.38 5.01
N LEU A 5 -7.49 13.17 4.56
CA LEU A 5 -6.52 12.28 5.21
C LEU A 5 -5.10 12.81 4.96
N THR A 6 -4.28 12.84 6.00
CA THR A 6 -2.85 13.11 5.86
C THR A 6 -2.12 11.89 5.31
N GLU A 7 -0.87 12.08 4.88
CA GLU A 7 -0.02 10.96 4.48
C GLU A 7 0.17 9.95 5.63
N ALA A 8 0.36 10.45 6.86
CA ALA A 8 0.50 9.62 8.05
C ALA A 8 -0.76 8.78 8.32
N ASP A 9 -1.95 9.36 8.13
CA ASP A 9 -3.22 8.65 8.26
C ASP A 9 -3.33 7.52 7.22
N LEU A 10 -2.94 7.79 5.97
CA LEU A 10 -2.91 6.79 4.90
C LEU A 10 -1.94 5.64 5.24
N GLN A 11 -0.77 5.96 5.79
CA GLN A 11 0.22 4.95 6.17
C GLN A 11 -0.27 4.08 7.34
N ALA A 12 -0.87 4.69 8.36
CA ALA A 12 -1.44 3.96 9.49
C ALA A 12 -2.58 3.04 9.03
N TRP A 13 -3.45 3.56 8.16
CA TRP A 13 -4.57 2.80 7.61
C TRP A 13 -4.11 1.63 6.74
N GLY A 14 -3.16 1.86 5.83
CA GLY A 14 -2.59 0.83 4.97
C GLY A 14 -1.94 -0.30 5.76
N LYS A 15 -1.16 0.02 6.80
CA LYS A 15 -0.56 -0.99 7.69
C LYS A 15 -1.62 -1.85 8.37
N ARG A 16 -2.73 -1.23 8.79
CA ARG A 16 -3.86 -1.97 9.40
C ARG A 16 -4.52 -2.92 8.40
N ILE A 17 -4.74 -2.49 7.16
CA ILE A 17 -5.24 -3.36 6.08
C ILE A 17 -4.29 -4.54 5.88
N GLY A 18 -2.99 -4.27 5.70
CA GLY A 18 -1.96 -5.29 5.48
C GLY A 18 -1.95 -6.39 6.55
N ARG A 19 -2.09 -6.01 7.84
CA ARG A 19 -2.12 -6.94 8.98
C ARG A 19 -3.32 -7.89 8.99
N GLN A 20 -4.41 -7.51 8.30
CA GLN A 20 -5.67 -8.24 8.30
C GLN A 20 -5.89 -9.03 6.99
N LEU A 21 -4.98 -8.91 6.02
CA LEU A 21 -5.11 -9.61 4.75
C LEU A 21 -5.08 -11.13 4.95
N ARG A 22 -5.90 -11.81 4.16
CA ARG A 22 -5.89 -13.26 3.99
C ARG A 22 -5.86 -13.55 2.50
N THR A 23 -5.06 -14.52 2.09
CA THR A 23 -4.92 -14.91 0.70
C THR A 23 -5.92 -16.00 0.32
N PRO A 24 -6.32 -16.11 -0.96
CA PRO A 24 -5.99 -15.21 -2.07
C PRO A 24 -6.83 -13.92 -2.06
N LEU A 25 -6.21 -12.77 -2.41
CA LEU A 25 -6.89 -11.48 -2.50
C LEU A 25 -6.25 -10.59 -3.57
N VAL A 26 -7.06 -9.76 -4.22
CA VAL A 26 -6.61 -8.67 -5.11
C VAL A 26 -7.22 -7.35 -4.64
N LEU A 27 -6.38 -6.32 -4.48
CA LEU A 27 -6.80 -4.96 -4.14
C LEU A 27 -6.47 -4.01 -5.29
N ALA A 28 -7.49 -3.30 -5.79
CA ALA A 28 -7.34 -2.26 -6.80
C ALA A 28 -7.46 -0.87 -6.14
N LEU A 29 -6.50 0.02 -6.41
CA LEU A 29 -6.51 1.41 -5.94
C LEU A 29 -6.80 2.35 -7.10
N ARG A 30 -7.84 3.18 -6.97
CA ARG A 30 -8.26 4.16 -7.99
C ARG A 30 -8.26 5.57 -7.40
N GLY A 31 -7.86 6.54 -8.23
CA GLY A 31 -7.81 7.96 -7.86
C GLY A 31 -6.83 8.71 -8.76
N ASP A 32 -6.89 10.03 -8.73
CA ASP A 32 -6.07 10.91 -9.59
C ASP A 32 -4.57 10.86 -9.27
N LEU A 33 -3.75 11.46 -10.13
CA LEU A 33 -2.33 11.64 -9.86
C LEU A 33 -2.16 12.42 -8.54
N GLY A 34 -1.29 11.93 -7.66
CA GLY A 34 -1.10 12.53 -6.33
C GLY A 34 -2.11 12.10 -5.26
N ALA A 35 -3.14 11.31 -5.58
CA ALA A 35 -4.15 10.85 -4.60
C ALA A 35 -3.64 9.87 -3.51
N GLY A 36 -2.32 9.65 -3.38
CA GLY A 36 -1.75 8.79 -2.33
C GLY A 36 -1.82 7.28 -2.59
N LYS A 37 -2.24 6.83 -3.78
CA LYS A 37 -2.35 5.40 -4.14
C LYS A 37 -1.06 4.60 -3.84
N SER A 38 0.09 5.11 -4.28
CA SER A 38 1.38 4.44 -4.04
C SER A 38 1.78 4.44 -2.57
N THR A 39 1.47 5.50 -1.82
CA THR A 39 1.68 5.55 -0.36
C THR A 39 0.86 4.45 0.33
N LEU A 40 -0.42 4.32 -0.02
CA LEU A 40 -1.30 3.30 0.54
C LEU A 40 -0.83 1.88 0.18
N ALA A 41 -0.47 1.62 -1.07
CA ALA A 41 0.02 0.32 -1.50
C ALA A 41 1.27 -0.13 -0.72
N ARG A 42 2.24 0.78 -0.52
CA ARG A 42 3.45 0.51 0.27
C ARG A 42 3.12 0.22 1.73
N ALA A 43 2.22 1.00 2.31
CA ALA A 43 1.79 0.81 3.69
C ALA A 43 1.07 -0.53 3.89
N ILE A 44 0.26 -0.97 2.92
CA ILE A 44 -0.37 -2.30 2.92
C ILE A 44 0.70 -3.40 2.87
N ALA A 45 1.66 -3.31 1.96
CA ALA A 45 2.75 -4.27 1.86
C ALA A 45 3.58 -4.36 3.14
N GLN A 46 3.95 -3.22 3.74
CA GLN A 46 4.60 -3.17 5.05
C GLN A 46 3.75 -3.80 6.15
N GLY A 47 2.44 -3.54 6.17
CA GLY A 47 1.50 -4.14 7.11
C GLY A 47 1.38 -5.66 6.97
N ALA A 48 1.55 -6.18 5.75
CA ALA A 48 1.59 -7.61 5.45
C ALA A 48 2.94 -8.26 5.83
N GLY A 49 3.96 -7.46 6.17
CA GLY A 49 5.28 -7.93 6.59
C GLY A 49 6.35 -7.91 5.50
N VAL A 50 6.12 -7.23 4.38
CA VAL A 50 7.19 -6.99 3.39
C VAL A 50 8.28 -6.12 4.02
N GLU A 51 9.51 -6.61 3.97
CA GLU A 51 10.70 -5.90 4.44
C GLU A 51 11.46 -5.24 3.28
N GLY A 52 12.21 -4.18 3.59
CA GLY A 52 13.04 -3.49 2.60
C GLY A 52 12.30 -2.44 1.75
N PRO A 53 13.00 -1.86 0.74
CA PRO A 53 12.48 -0.75 -0.05
C PRO A 53 11.37 -1.20 -1.02
N ILE A 54 10.29 -0.40 -1.10
CA ILE A 54 9.16 -0.59 -2.03
C ILE A 54 9.09 0.63 -2.98
N PRO A 55 9.99 0.72 -3.97
CA PRO A 55 10.10 1.89 -4.83
C PRO A 55 8.88 2.04 -5.75
N SER A 56 8.68 3.24 -6.32
CA SER A 56 7.73 3.38 -7.42
C SER A 56 8.26 2.67 -8.67
N PRO A 57 7.40 1.98 -9.42
CA PRO A 57 7.77 1.44 -10.73
C PRO A 57 7.97 2.57 -11.73
N THR A 58 9.21 3.02 -11.91
CA THR A 58 9.55 3.97 -12.98
C THR A 58 9.61 3.25 -14.34
N PHE A 59 10.11 2.00 -14.36
CA PHE A 59 10.26 1.19 -15.59
C PHE A 59 9.69 -0.24 -15.47
N ASN A 60 9.45 -0.73 -14.25
CA ASN A 60 8.94 -2.08 -14.04
C ASN A 60 7.40 -2.08 -14.05
N LEU A 61 6.76 -2.95 -14.85
CA LEU A 61 5.29 -3.07 -14.81
C LEU A 61 4.77 -3.68 -13.50
N ARG A 62 5.61 -4.48 -12.82
CA ARG A 62 5.26 -5.18 -11.58
C ARG A 62 6.49 -5.34 -10.68
N PHE A 63 6.28 -5.20 -9.37
CA PHE A 63 7.19 -5.71 -8.35
C PHE A 63 6.54 -6.88 -7.62
N SER A 64 7.36 -7.85 -7.24
CA SER A 64 6.96 -8.96 -6.38
C SER A 64 7.77 -8.88 -5.10
N TYR A 65 7.11 -9.02 -3.97
CA TYR A 65 7.70 -8.97 -2.64
C TYR A 65 7.32 -10.23 -1.89
N ASN A 66 8.27 -10.79 -1.16
CA ASN A 66 7.97 -11.86 -0.21
C ASN A 66 7.51 -11.24 1.09
N ALA A 67 6.35 -11.67 1.57
CA ALA A 67 5.89 -11.40 2.92
C ALA A 67 5.98 -12.70 3.72
N PRO A 68 6.31 -12.65 5.01
CA PRO A 68 6.40 -13.83 5.87
C PRO A 68 5.03 -14.49 6.16
N ARG A 69 3.94 -13.99 5.56
CA ARG A 69 2.56 -14.45 5.76
C ARG A 69 1.85 -14.68 4.44
#